data_AF-A0A352DPX2-F1
#
_entry.id   AF-A0A352DPX2-F1
#
_cell.length_a   1.000
_cell.length_b   1.000
_cell.length_c   1.000
_cell.angle_alpha   90.00
_cell.angle_beta   90.00
_cell.angle_gamma   90.00
#
_symmetry.space_group_name_H-M   'P 1'
#
loop_
_entity.id
_entity.type
_entity.pdbx_description
1 polymer ?
#
loop_
_entity_poly.entity_id
_entity_poly.type
_entity_poly.pdbx_seq_one_letter_code
_entity_poly.pdbx_strand_id
1 'polypeptide(L)'
;MSRYEKGKYLLLAAAFVCLAAASRIYSENTDISRTNEASRSSQDTGRYSDVMMLADYALTLQDSGKLETGKVLTEDNYAIPEASTEIQELFSSDWKCYKVTILDDRCVLVQTDVIFQSVKGYLVTAEQYPDTISKKLKVPSSLGYDADQIGISSFAGEYSGKFLYHWYAGL
;
A
#
# COMPACT_ATOMS: atom_id res chain seq x y z
N MET A 1 -47.72 -4.30 44.68
CA MET A 1 -46.60 -4.47 43.74
C MET A 1 -47.05 -4.06 42.35
N SER A 2 -46.51 -2.96 41.82
CA SER A 2 -47.01 -2.26 40.63
C SER A 2 -46.58 -2.93 39.33
N ARG A 3 -47.44 -2.93 38.30
CA ARG A 3 -47.17 -3.52 36.96
C ARG A 3 -45.92 -2.94 36.27
N TYR A 4 -45.40 -1.82 36.76
CA TYR A 4 -44.18 -1.16 36.28
C TYR A 4 -42.87 -1.85 36.72
N GLU A 5 -42.87 -2.64 37.79
CA GLU A 5 -41.65 -3.33 38.24
C GLU A 5 -41.36 -4.58 37.41
N LYS A 6 -42.38 -5.29 36.92
CA LYS A 6 -42.21 -6.50 36.10
C LYS A 6 -41.64 -6.22 34.70
N GLY A 7 -41.84 -5.02 34.16
CA GLY A 7 -41.32 -4.63 32.84
C GLY A 7 -39.81 -4.34 32.82
N LYS A 8 -39.23 -3.91 33.95
CA LYS A 8 -37.80 -3.59 34.03
C LYS A 8 -36.92 -4.84 34.00
N TYR A 9 -37.38 -5.94 34.59
CA TYR A 9 -36.64 -7.21 34.58
C TYR A 9 -36.70 -7.93 33.23
N LEU A 10 -37.77 -7.73 32.45
CA LEU A 10 -37.90 -8.31 31.11
C LEU A 10 -36.94 -7.65 30.09
N LEU A 11 -36.77 -6.33 30.19
CA LEU A 11 -35.83 -5.56 29.36
C LEU A 11 -34.36 -5.84 29.73
N LEU A 12 -34.05 -6.08 31.01
CA LEU A 12 -32.69 -6.42 31.43
C LEU A 12 -32.27 -7.84 30.99
N ALA A 13 -33.20 -8.80 30.99
CA ALA A 13 -32.91 -10.18 30.56
C ALA A 13 -32.63 -10.28 29.05
N ALA A 14 -33.32 -9.48 28.22
CA ALA A 14 -33.08 -9.44 26.78
C ALA A 14 -31.68 -8.88 26.42
N ALA A 15 -31.18 -7.91 27.18
CA ALA A 15 -29.85 -7.32 26.96
C ALA A 15 -28.71 -8.31 27.25
N PHE A 16 -28.87 -9.21 28.24
CA PHE A 16 -27.84 -10.20 28.59
C PHE A 16 -27.73 -11.36 27.59
N VAL A 17 -28.84 -11.75 26.96
CA VAL A 17 -28.82 -12.83 25.95
C VAL A 17 -28.15 -12.37 24.65
N CYS A 18 -28.22 -11.08 24.30
CA CYS A 18 -27.48 -10.53 23.16
C CYS A 18 -25.96 -10.45 23.40
N LEU A 19 -25.49 -10.20 24.63
CA LEU A 19 -24.05 -10.19 24.92
C LEU A 19 -23.41 -11.58 24.87
N ALA A 20 -24.15 -12.63 25.26
CA ALA A 20 -23.63 -14.00 25.21
C ALA A 20 -23.59 -14.59 23.78
N ALA A 21 -24.45 -14.12 22.87
CA ALA A 21 -24.38 -14.46 21.46
C ALA A 21 -23.23 -13.73 20.74
N ALA A 22 -22.93 -12.48 21.13
CA ALA A 22 -21.81 -11.73 20.58
C ALA A 22 -20.44 -12.30 21.00
N SER A 23 -20.31 -12.83 22.22
CA SER A 23 -19.04 -13.42 22.69
C SER A 23 -18.72 -14.78 22.07
N ARG A 24 -19.73 -15.56 21.66
CA ARG A 24 -19.50 -16.82 20.92
C ARG A 24 -19.11 -16.60 19.46
N ILE A 25 -19.58 -15.51 18.83
CA ILE A 25 -19.15 -15.14 17.47
C ILE A 25 -17.71 -14.57 17.49
N TYR A 26 -17.26 -14.00 18.62
CA TYR A 26 -15.91 -13.43 18.73
C TYR A 26 -14.83 -14.43 19.15
N SER A 27 -15.19 -15.66 19.55
CA SER A 27 -14.21 -16.67 19.99
C SER A 27 -13.87 -17.74 18.94
N GLU A 28 -14.54 -17.76 17.79
CA GLU A 28 -14.31 -18.77 16.74
C GLU A 28 -13.50 -18.22 15.54
N ASN A 29 -13.17 -16.92 15.52
CA ASN A 29 -12.38 -16.30 14.45
C ASN A 29 -10.89 -16.10 14.79
N THR A 30 -10.47 -16.34 16.04
CA THR A 30 -9.10 -16.06 16.46
C THR A 30 -8.06 -17.08 15.95
N ASP A 31 -8.49 -18.24 15.47
CA ASP A 31 -7.59 -19.27 14.91
C ASP A 31 -7.52 -19.28 13.37
N ILE A 32 -8.36 -18.51 12.68
CA ILE A 32 -8.28 -18.35 11.20
C ILE A 32 -7.42 -17.13 10.82
N SER A 33 -7.24 -16.17 11.73
CA SER A 33 -6.38 -15.00 11.48
C SER A 33 -4.88 -15.32 11.51
N ARG A 34 -4.44 -16.32 12.29
CA ARG A 34 -3.00 -16.65 12.40
C ARG A 34 -2.45 -17.44 11.21
N THR A 35 -3.28 -18.18 10.50
CA THR A 35 -2.85 -18.93 9.30
C THR A 35 -2.82 -18.07 8.04
N ASN A 36 -3.63 -17.00 7.98
CA ASN A 36 -3.61 -16.04 6.86
C ASN A 36 -2.53 -14.95 6.98
N GLU A 37 -2.09 -14.59 8.19
CA GLU A 37 -1.01 -13.63 8.39
C GLU A 37 0.35 -14.15 7.90
N ALA A 38 0.63 -15.45 8.06
CA ALA A 38 1.90 -16.04 7.62
C ALA A 38 2.01 -16.18 6.08
N SER A 39 0.89 -16.36 5.38
CA SER A 39 0.85 -16.38 3.91
C SER A 39 0.77 -14.97 3.31
N ARG A 40 0.09 -14.03 3.98
CA ARG A 40 0.15 -12.61 3.61
C ARG A 40 1.54 -12.04 3.84
N SER A 41 2.20 -12.35 4.95
CA SER A 41 3.52 -11.80 5.24
C SER A 41 4.58 -12.26 4.24
N SER A 42 4.55 -13.51 3.77
CA SER A 42 5.48 -13.98 2.73
C SER A 42 5.20 -13.36 1.37
N GLN A 43 3.91 -13.23 1.00
CA GLN A 43 3.50 -12.60 -0.26
C GLN A 43 3.78 -11.09 -0.26
N ASP A 44 3.56 -10.41 0.87
CA ASP A 44 3.86 -8.99 1.04
C ASP A 44 5.38 -8.74 1.09
N THR A 45 6.16 -9.65 1.70
CA THR A 45 7.63 -9.57 1.69
C THR A 45 8.20 -9.70 0.27
N GLY A 46 7.66 -10.61 -0.55
CA GLY A 46 8.03 -10.73 -1.96
C GLY A 46 7.73 -9.46 -2.75
N ARG A 47 6.52 -8.91 -2.57
CA ARG A 47 6.12 -7.63 -3.19
C ARG A 47 7.03 -6.46 -2.81
N TYR A 48 7.46 -6.38 -1.55
CA TYR A 48 8.34 -5.31 -1.13
C TYR A 48 9.72 -5.43 -1.77
N SER A 49 10.27 -6.64 -1.87
CA SER A 49 11.54 -6.89 -2.58
C SER A 49 11.45 -6.42 -4.04
N ASP A 50 10.36 -6.76 -4.72
CA ASP A 50 10.13 -6.37 -6.12
C ASP A 50 10.01 -4.85 -6.28
N VAL A 51 9.30 -4.18 -5.37
CA VAL A 51 9.20 -2.71 -5.33
C VAL A 51 10.58 -2.07 -5.15
N MET A 52 11.40 -2.60 -4.23
CA MET A 52 12.75 -2.10 -3.99
C MET A 52 13.62 -2.27 -5.24
N MET A 53 13.53 -3.42 -5.90
CA MET A 53 14.27 -3.70 -7.12
C MET A 53 13.87 -2.76 -8.28
N LEU A 54 12.59 -2.45 -8.44
CA LEU A 54 12.12 -1.44 -9.40
C LEU A 54 12.64 -0.03 -9.07
N ALA A 55 12.64 0.34 -7.79
CA ALA A 55 13.15 1.64 -7.37
C ALA A 55 14.66 1.77 -7.60
N ASP A 56 15.44 0.73 -7.29
CA ASP A 56 16.88 0.69 -7.52
C ASP A 56 17.21 0.75 -9.02
N TYR A 57 16.43 0.04 -9.85
CA TYR A 57 16.58 0.09 -11.30
C TYR A 57 16.32 1.50 -11.84
N ALA A 58 15.25 2.16 -11.39
CA ALA A 58 14.95 3.53 -11.80
C ALA A 58 16.09 4.50 -11.45
N LEU A 59 16.59 4.44 -10.21
CA LEU A 59 17.73 5.26 -9.78
C LEU A 59 19.00 4.97 -10.60
N THR A 60 19.26 3.71 -10.95
CA THR A 60 20.39 3.35 -11.85
C THR A 60 20.23 3.97 -13.24
N LEU A 61 19.00 4.02 -13.78
CA LEU A 61 18.73 4.71 -15.04
C LEU A 61 18.92 6.23 -14.91
N GLN A 62 18.60 6.81 -13.75
CA GLN A 62 18.85 8.23 -13.48
C GLN A 62 20.34 8.55 -13.41
N ASP A 63 21.11 7.75 -12.65
CA ASP A 63 22.55 7.91 -12.49
C ASP A 63 23.30 7.77 -13.83
N SER A 64 22.78 6.94 -14.74
CA SER A 64 23.32 6.79 -16.10
C SER A 64 22.81 7.84 -17.10
N GLY A 65 21.94 8.76 -16.66
CA GLY A 65 21.37 9.83 -17.50
C GLY A 65 20.30 9.37 -18.49
N LYS A 66 19.79 8.15 -18.34
CA LYS A 66 18.74 7.56 -19.20
C LYS A 66 17.33 7.90 -18.74
N LEU A 67 17.16 8.28 -17.48
CA LEU A 67 15.88 8.67 -16.89
C LEU A 67 16.02 9.98 -16.12
N GLU A 68 15.17 10.96 -16.40
CA GLU A 68 15.17 12.24 -15.68
C GLU A 68 14.14 12.22 -14.54
N THR A 69 14.38 13.05 -13.52
CA THR A 69 13.37 13.33 -12.50
C THR A 69 12.06 13.80 -13.13
N GLY A 70 10.94 13.31 -12.62
CA GLY A 70 9.60 13.63 -13.12
C GLY A 70 9.14 12.80 -14.32
N LYS A 71 10.04 12.01 -14.93
CA LYS A 71 9.68 11.05 -15.96
C LYS A 71 9.09 9.78 -15.36
N VAL A 72 8.26 9.12 -16.15
CA VAL A 72 7.55 7.89 -15.78
C VAL A 72 8.12 6.75 -16.59
N LEU A 73 8.51 5.66 -15.92
CA LEU A 73 8.76 4.36 -16.53
C LEU A 73 7.44 3.59 -16.60
N THR A 74 7.10 3.12 -17.79
CA THR A 74 6.01 2.16 -18.05
C THR A 74 6.57 1.02 -18.89
N GLU A 75 5.78 -0.03 -19.04
CA GLU A 75 6.08 -1.13 -19.98
C GLU A 75 6.33 -0.61 -21.42
N ASP A 76 5.63 0.45 -21.84
CA ASP A 76 5.65 0.94 -23.22
C ASP A 76 6.76 1.95 -23.54
N ASN A 77 7.07 2.89 -22.63
CA ASN A 77 7.90 4.06 -22.96
C ASN A 77 9.39 3.90 -22.59
N TYR A 78 9.67 2.93 -21.74
CA TYR A 78 11.00 2.40 -21.47
C TYR A 78 10.98 0.90 -21.71
N ALA A 79 10.22 0.48 -22.74
CA ALA A 79 10.23 -0.88 -23.29
C ALA A 79 11.63 -1.41 -23.11
N ILE A 80 11.73 -2.63 -22.59
CA ILE A 80 12.70 -3.05 -21.59
C ILE A 80 13.84 -3.88 -22.24
N PRO A 81 14.50 -3.51 -23.37
CA PRO A 81 15.48 -4.38 -23.99
C PRO A 81 16.80 -4.42 -23.23
N GLU A 82 17.06 -3.45 -22.34
CA GLU A 82 18.28 -3.40 -21.53
C GLU A 82 18.10 -3.85 -20.08
N ALA A 83 16.87 -3.99 -19.58
CA ALA A 83 16.69 -4.49 -18.21
C ALA A 83 16.82 -6.01 -18.17
N SER A 84 17.24 -6.53 -17.02
CA SER A 84 17.22 -7.97 -16.78
C SER A 84 15.81 -8.54 -16.95
N THR A 85 15.71 -9.82 -17.32
CA THR A 85 14.44 -10.56 -17.42
C THR A 85 13.58 -10.35 -16.16
N GLU A 86 14.23 -10.36 -15.00
CA GLU A 86 13.60 -10.15 -13.69
C GLU A 86 12.85 -8.81 -13.59
N ILE A 87 13.44 -7.70 -14.05
CA ILE A 87 12.76 -6.38 -14.05
C ILE A 87 11.58 -6.38 -15.03
N GLN A 88 11.71 -7.02 -16.19
CA GLN A 88 10.63 -7.05 -17.19
C GLN A 88 9.42 -7.86 -16.69
N GLU A 89 9.68 -8.95 -15.97
CA GLU A 89 8.65 -9.77 -15.36
C GLU A 89 7.83 -8.99 -14.32
N LEU A 90 8.42 -8.01 -13.62
CA LEU A 90 7.69 -7.21 -12.63
C LEU A 90 6.61 -6.30 -13.25
N PHE A 91 6.83 -5.75 -14.44
CA PHE A 91 5.82 -4.97 -15.16
C PHE A 91 4.72 -5.85 -15.77
N SER A 92 5.01 -7.13 -16.00
CA SER A 92 4.08 -8.10 -16.62
C SER A 92 3.43 -9.07 -15.62
N SER A 93 3.80 -9.02 -14.34
CA SER A 93 3.36 -9.91 -13.27
C SER A 93 1.86 -9.82 -12.94
N ASP A 94 1.31 -10.82 -12.25
CA ASP A 94 -0.11 -10.86 -11.85
C ASP A 94 -0.53 -9.73 -10.88
N TRP A 95 0.44 -9.11 -10.18
CA TRP A 95 0.21 -7.92 -9.32
C TRP A 95 0.74 -6.63 -9.97
N LYS A 96 0.79 -6.62 -11.32
CA LYS A 96 1.11 -5.55 -12.26
C LYS A 96 1.61 -4.24 -11.65
N CYS A 97 2.92 -4.01 -11.75
CA CYS A 97 3.44 -2.65 -11.71
C CYS A 97 3.03 -1.91 -12.99
N TYR A 98 2.35 -0.77 -12.85
CA TYR A 98 1.90 0.05 -13.98
C TYR A 98 2.90 1.14 -14.33
N LYS A 99 3.48 1.78 -13.31
CA LYS A 99 4.33 2.96 -13.45
C LYS A 99 5.39 3.01 -12.36
N VAL A 100 6.59 3.45 -12.71
CA VAL A 100 7.62 3.88 -11.75
C VAL A 100 7.99 5.33 -12.05
N THR A 101 8.11 6.18 -11.03
CA THR A 101 8.36 7.62 -11.23
C THR A 101 9.38 8.11 -10.23
N ILE A 102 10.42 8.77 -10.73
CA ILE A 102 11.44 9.41 -9.88
C ILE A 102 10.94 10.80 -9.50
N LEU A 103 10.80 11.03 -8.20
CA LEU A 103 10.41 12.34 -7.66
C LEU A 103 11.62 13.26 -7.46
N ASP A 104 12.74 12.68 -7.03
CA ASP A 104 14.04 13.33 -6.84
C ASP A 104 15.14 12.25 -6.72
N ASP A 105 16.38 12.63 -6.40
CA ASP A 105 17.54 11.74 -6.25
C ASP A 105 17.40 10.71 -5.11
N ARG A 106 16.36 10.83 -4.27
CA ARG A 106 16.18 10.04 -3.05
C ARG A 106 14.81 9.39 -2.95
N CYS A 107 13.91 9.64 -3.91
CA CYS A 107 12.51 9.31 -3.77
C CYS A 107 11.90 8.79 -5.06
N VAL A 108 11.32 7.59 -4.99
CA VAL A 108 10.71 6.89 -6.13
C VAL A 108 9.31 6.42 -5.77
N LEU A 109 8.36 6.64 -6.68
CA LEU A 109 7.02 6.08 -6.63
C LEU A 109 6.92 4.86 -7.52
N VAL A 110 6.31 3.80 -6.98
CA VAL A 110 5.92 2.60 -7.72
C VAL A 110 4.41 2.45 -7.62
N GLN A 111 3.72 2.40 -8.76
CA GLN A 111 2.27 2.26 -8.86
C GLN A 111 1.89 0.81 -9.17
N THR A 112 1.05 0.22 -8.32
CA THR A 112 0.73 -1.23 -8.37
C THR A 112 -0.74 -1.52 -8.53
N ASP A 113 -1.61 -0.61 -8.11
CA ASP A 113 -3.05 -0.85 -8.13
C ASP A 113 -3.79 0.36 -8.70
N VAL A 114 -4.65 0.11 -9.69
CA VAL A 114 -5.55 1.10 -10.28
C VAL A 114 -6.98 0.59 -10.17
N ILE A 115 -7.79 1.23 -9.32
CA ILE A 115 -9.17 0.84 -9.04
C ILE A 115 -10.07 2.05 -9.28
N PHE A 116 -10.83 2.03 -10.38
CA PHE A 116 -11.68 3.14 -10.83
C PHE A 116 -10.94 4.48 -10.92
N GLN A 117 -11.15 5.36 -9.94
CA GLN A 117 -10.56 6.70 -9.83
C GLN A 117 -9.51 6.79 -8.71
N SER A 118 -9.16 5.67 -8.09
CA SER A 118 -8.16 5.58 -7.03
C SER A 118 -6.97 4.75 -7.50
N VAL A 119 -5.79 5.21 -7.12
CA VAL A 119 -4.52 4.55 -7.41
C VAL A 119 -3.72 4.42 -6.14
N LYS A 120 -3.03 3.29 -6.02
CA LYS A 120 -2.19 2.98 -4.86
C LYS A 120 -0.86 2.41 -5.31
N GLY A 121 0.08 2.44 -4.37
CA GLY A 121 1.35 1.77 -4.53
C GLY A 121 2.28 2.08 -3.38
N TYR A 122 3.55 2.18 -3.73
CA TYR A 122 4.65 2.32 -2.80
C TYR A 122 5.51 3.55 -3.08
N LEU A 123 5.98 4.16 -2.00
CA LEU A 123 6.94 5.24 -1.99
C LEU A 123 8.21 4.71 -1.34
N VAL A 124 9.30 4.69 -2.10
CA VAL A 124 10.64 4.34 -1.62
C VAL A 124 11.41 5.63 -1.42
N THR A 125 11.95 5.83 -0.23
CA THR A 125 12.70 7.06 0.11
C THR A 125 13.94 6.76 0.95
N ALA A 126 15.03 7.49 0.72
CA ALA A 126 16.21 7.43 1.59
C ALA A 126 16.01 8.13 2.94
N GLU A 127 15.02 9.02 3.02
CA GLU A 127 14.73 9.79 4.23
C GLU A 127 13.50 9.24 4.94
N GLN A 128 13.63 9.05 6.25
CA GLN A 128 12.49 8.71 7.08
C GLN A 128 11.58 9.92 7.16
N TYR A 129 10.31 9.70 6.93
CA TYR A 129 9.29 10.68 7.23
C TYR A 129 8.65 10.37 8.60
N PRO A 130 8.99 11.12 9.66
CA PRO A 130 8.58 10.80 11.02
C PRO A 130 7.09 11.04 11.31
N ASP A 131 6.41 11.93 10.55
CA ASP A 131 5.03 12.38 10.80
C ASP A 131 4.08 12.22 9.58
N THR A 132 4.34 11.27 8.68
CA THR A 132 3.73 11.28 7.32
C THR A 132 2.37 10.65 7.14
N ILE A 133 1.81 9.95 8.14
CA ILE A 133 0.44 9.46 8.00
C ILE A 133 -0.47 10.70 7.94
N SER A 134 -1.07 10.95 6.77
CA SER A 134 -1.87 12.14 6.38
C SER A 134 -1.14 13.30 5.67
N LYS A 135 0.16 13.20 5.37
CA LYS A 135 0.85 14.24 4.57
C LYS A 135 0.54 14.05 3.09
N LYS A 136 0.10 15.12 2.42
CA LYS A 136 0.02 15.17 0.96
C LYS A 136 1.39 15.53 0.36
N LEU A 137 1.89 14.72 -0.56
CA LEU A 137 3.09 15.01 -1.34
C LEU A 137 2.69 15.43 -2.75
N LYS A 138 3.29 16.50 -3.26
CA LYS A 138 3.16 16.88 -4.66
C LYS A 138 4.02 15.96 -5.51
N VAL A 139 3.48 15.53 -6.63
CA VAL A 139 4.12 14.62 -7.56
C VAL A 139 4.06 15.20 -8.98
N PRO A 140 4.84 14.68 -9.93
CA PRO A 140 4.76 15.10 -11.33
C PRO A 140 3.36 14.89 -11.90
N SER A 141 2.92 15.82 -12.75
CA SER A 141 1.60 15.76 -13.39
C SER A 141 1.39 14.59 -14.33
N SER A 142 2.49 13.95 -14.74
CA SER A 142 2.51 12.73 -15.54
C SER A 142 1.83 11.53 -14.85
N LEU A 143 1.59 11.60 -13.54
CA LEU A 143 0.80 10.61 -12.82
C LEU A 143 -0.71 10.78 -13.06
N GLY A 144 -1.20 12.02 -13.22
CA GLY A 144 -2.57 12.30 -13.67
C GLY A 144 -3.67 12.09 -12.62
N TYR A 145 -3.37 12.28 -11.33
CA TYR A 145 -4.31 12.05 -10.21
C TYR A 145 -4.44 13.27 -9.29
N ASP A 146 -5.63 13.47 -8.68
CA ASP A 146 -5.97 14.44 -7.61
C ASP A 146 -5.06 15.68 -7.48
N ALA A 147 -5.05 16.54 -8.51
CA ALA A 147 -4.24 17.76 -8.55
C ALA A 147 -2.73 17.55 -8.33
N ASP A 148 -2.23 16.42 -8.81
CA ASP A 148 -0.85 15.96 -8.73
C ASP A 148 -0.38 15.79 -7.28
N GLN A 149 -1.24 15.19 -6.44
CA GLN A 149 -0.96 14.90 -5.04
C GLN A 149 -1.21 13.44 -4.68
N ILE A 150 -0.38 12.94 -3.77
CA ILE A 150 -0.54 11.61 -3.15
C ILE A 150 -0.64 11.77 -1.63
N GLY A 151 -1.37 10.88 -0.96
CA GLY A 151 -1.36 10.73 0.49
C GLY A 151 -0.55 9.51 0.90
N ILE A 152 0.32 9.65 1.90
CA ILE A 152 0.99 8.50 2.54
C ILE A 152 0.02 7.89 3.57
N SER A 153 -0.30 6.61 3.41
CA SER A 153 -1.28 5.91 4.25
C SER A 153 -0.67 5.15 5.41
N SER A 154 0.51 4.54 5.23
CA SER A 154 1.15 3.73 6.27
C SER A 154 2.63 3.47 5.97
N PHE A 155 3.40 3.17 7.01
CA PHE A 155 4.78 2.69 6.90
C PHE A 155 4.77 1.17 6.70
N ALA A 156 5.51 0.69 5.69
CA ALA A 156 5.63 -0.73 5.37
C ALA A 156 6.89 -1.35 6.00
N GLY A 157 7.99 -0.61 6.03
CA GLY A 157 9.24 -1.09 6.64
C GLY A 157 10.49 -0.36 6.15
N GLU A 158 11.63 -0.77 6.70
CA GLU A 158 12.96 -0.32 6.25
C GLU A 158 13.69 -1.47 5.56
N TYR A 159 14.21 -1.21 4.36
CA TYR A 159 14.86 -2.19 3.51
C TYR A 159 16.15 -1.57 2.95
N SER A 160 17.30 -2.17 3.27
CA SER A 160 18.61 -1.72 2.80
C SER A 160 18.89 -0.22 3.06
N GLY A 161 18.45 0.29 4.23
CA GLY A 161 18.61 1.70 4.61
C GLY A 161 17.67 2.68 3.91
N LYS A 162 16.66 2.18 3.19
CA LYS A 162 15.58 2.95 2.58
C LYS A 162 14.27 2.66 3.30
N PHE A 163 13.39 3.65 3.35
CA PHE A 163 12.09 3.56 3.98
C PHE A 163 11.01 3.35 2.91
N LEU A 164 10.14 2.38 3.16
CA LEU A 164 9.04 2.01 2.29
C LEU A 164 7.71 2.44 2.93
N TYR A 165 6.89 3.14 2.16
CA TYR A 165 5.57 3.59 2.59
C TYR A 165 4.51 3.20 1.57
N HIS A 166 3.30 2.91 2.03
CA HIS A 166 2.13 2.83 1.16
C HIS A 166 1.60 4.24 0.87
N TRP A 167 1.21 4.49 -0.37
CA TRP A 167 0.54 5.72 -0.78
C TRP A 167 -0.74 5.46 -1.56
N TYR A 168 -1.58 6.49 -1.62
CA TYR A 168 -2.79 6.51 -2.43
C TYR A 168 -2.98 7.88 -3.10
N ALA A 169 -3.69 7.90 -4.22
CA ALA A 169 -4.20 9.11 -4.87
C ALA A 169 -5.60 8.84 -5.44
N GLY A 170 -6.39 9.89 -5.62
CA GLY A 170 -7.77 9.79 -6.08
C GLY A 170 -8.81 9.90 -4.96
N LEU A 171 -10.08 9.86 -5.37
CA LEU A 171 -11.26 10.08 -4.54
C LEU A 171 -11.64 8.86 -3.69
#